data_AF-A0A5N5M4V0-F1
#
_entry.id   AF-A0A5N5M4V0-F1
#
_cell.length_a   1.000
_cell.length_b   1.000
_cell.length_c   1.000
_cell.angle_alpha   90.00
_cell.angle_beta   90.00
_cell.angle_gamma   90.00
#
_symmetry.space_group_name_H-M   'P 1'
#
loop_
_entity.id
_entity.type
_entity.pdbx_description
1 polymer ?
#
loop_
_entity_poly.entity_id
_entity_poly.type
_entity_poly.pdbx_seq_one_letter_code
_entity_poly.pdbx_strand_id
1 'polypeptide(L)'
;MYSASGPLSQKPSIDRLKPALGLKGIELDDITMVGERKRQDIRGEPCVGWLHIFDSLATTYMVNTKQEERKLNGFWRTLIANTAGYPPQLLPKGSHPLGAPFAKRFFIKLEDGLGREWLSRAKRFAAMLDGIWDREAREAASWTAFDEPYVFCRCLRLFRTDKGYLGLGTECLGPGDEVWIVPGSRVPLILWRLKGDSSSPGRHRLVGGTYLHGVMEGGGVSPSVTGLTAEEVEASMEPLVLL
;
A
#
# COMPACT_ATOMS: atom_id res chain seq x y z
N MET A 1 9.18 6.38 16.87
CA MET A 1 9.35 6.98 15.51
C MET A 1 8.52 6.13 14.55
N TYR A 2 7.69 6.73 13.68
CA TYR A 2 6.88 6.01 12.68
C TYR A 2 7.81 5.32 11.67
N SER A 3 8.19 4.07 11.95
CA SER A 3 9.15 3.31 11.14
C SER A 3 8.64 1.90 10.92
N ALA A 4 8.58 1.46 9.66
CA ALA A 4 8.24 0.08 9.32
C ALA A 4 9.29 -0.93 9.80
N SER A 5 10.55 -0.54 9.90
CA SER A 5 11.60 -1.40 10.49
C SER A 5 11.58 -1.42 12.02
N GLY A 6 10.63 -0.72 12.67
CA GLY A 6 10.59 -0.61 14.12
C GLY A 6 11.94 -0.09 14.69
N PRO A 7 12.50 -0.72 15.73
CA PRO A 7 13.79 -0.34 16.31
C PRO A 7 15.00 -0.88 15.54
N LEU A 8 14.81 -1.71 14.52
CA LEU A 8 15.91 -2.36 13.80
C LEU A 8 16.77 -1.31 13.08
N SER A 9 18.08 -1.46 13.21
CA SER A 9 19.07 -0.61 12.55
C SER A 9 20.19 -1.46 11.98
N GLN A 10 20.91 -0.92 11.01
CA GLN A 10 22.07 -1.56 10.43
C GLN A 10 23.09 -0.52 9.97
N LYS A 11 24.35 -0.94 9.82
CA LYS A 11 25.38 -0.15 9.14
C LYS A 11 25.49 -0.62 7.69
N PRO A 12 25.17 0.24 6.71
CA PRO A 12 25.32 -0.13 5.31
C PRO A 12 26.79 -0.39 4.94
N SER A 13 27.03 -1.40 4.11
CA SER A 13 28.31 -1.60 3.44
C SER A 13 28.30 -0.84 2.12
N ILE A 14 29.30 0.02 1.90
CA ILE A 14 29.41 0.81 0.67
C ILE A 14 30.67 0.33 -0.05
N ASP A 15 30.51 -0.28 -1.23
CA ASP A 15 31.62 -0.50 -2.14
C ASP A 15 31.91 0.83 -2.86
N ARG A 16 33.15 1.33 -2.76
CA ARG A 16 33.56 2.59 -3.39
C ARG A 16 34.07 2.40 -4.82
N LEU A 17 34.40 1.17 -5.21
CA LEU A 17 34.92 0.82 -6.54
C LEU A 17 33.78 0.40 -7.47
N LYS A 18 32.69 -0.14 -6.93
CA LYS A 18 31.42 -0.39 -7.62
C LYS A 18 30.35 0.37 -6.84
N PRO A 19 29.56 1.28 -7.44
CA PRO A 19 28.55 2.05 -6.72
C PRO A 19 27.38 1.14 -6.27
N ALA A 20 27.63 0.33 -5.25
CA ALA A 20 26.72 -0.69 -4.75
C ALA A 20 26.61 -0.55 -3.24
N LEU A 21 25.37 -0.62 -2.75
CA LEU A 21 25.05 -0.52 -1.33
C LEU A 21 24.63 -1.91 -0.81
N GLY A 22 25.47 -2.51 0.02
CA GLY A 22 25.20 -3.75 0.73
C GLY A 22 24.40 -3.48 2.00
N LEU A 23 23.24 -4.12 2.12
CA LEU A 23 22.34 -4.05 3.26
C LEU A 23 21.91 -5.47 3.64
N LYS A 24 21.15 -5.58 4.71
CA LYS A 24 20.32 -6.73 5.03
C LYS A 24 18.86 -6.30 5.13
N GLY A 25 17.94 -7.23 4.94
CA GLY A 25 16.52 -6.97 5.05
C GLY A 25 15.70 -8.25 5.09
N ILE A 26 14.39 -8.08 5.21
CA ILE A 26 13.44 -9.18 5.23
C ILE A 26 12.56 -9.02 4.00
N GLU A 27 12.58 -10.03 3.12
CA GLU A 27 11.61 -10.14 2.04
C GLU A 27 10.25 -10.48 2.65
N LEU A 28 9.27 -9.58 2.51
CA LEU A 28 7.93 -9.82 3.01
C LEU A 28 7.12 -10.64 2.04
N ASP A 29 7.06 -10.20 0.78
CA ASP A 29 6.16 -10.76 -0.22
C ASP A 29 6.38 -10.18 -1.63
N ASP A 30 5.82 -10.85 -2.63
CA ASP A 30 5.80 -10.43 -4.02
C ASP A 30 4.54 -9.63 -4.36
N ILE A 31 4.69 -8.54 -5.13
CA ILE A 31 3.56 -7.83 -5.73
C ILE A 31 2.97 -8.70 -6.85
N THR A 32 1.67 -8.99 -6.77
CA THR A 32 0.96 -9.82 -7.78
C THR A 32 -0.09 -9.05 -8.56
N MET A 33 -0.65 -7.98 -7.99
CA MET A 33 -1.68 -7.17 -8.63
C MET A 33 -1.42 -5.68 -8.45
N VAL A 34 -1.75 -4.90 -9.48
CA VAL A 34 -1.61 -3.45 -9.47
C VAL A 34 -2.91 -2.79 -9.95
N GLY A 35 -3.32 -1.75 -9.24
CA GLY A 35 -4.55 -0.98 -9.47
C GLY A 35 -4.45 -0.05 -10.66
N GLU A 36 -5.20 1.03 -10.79
CA GLU A 36 -4.87 2.12 -11.71
C GLU A 36 -3.96 3.14 -11.03
N ARG A 37 -3.17 3.88 -11.82
CA ARG A 37 -2.41 5.02 -11.30
C ARG A 37 -3.40 6.10 -10.87
N LYS A 38 -3.16 6.77 -9.74
CA LYS A 38 -4.07 7.84 -9.29
C LYS A 38 -4.23 8.97 -10.31
N ARG A 39 -3.19 9.29 -11.08
CA ARG A 39 -3.30 10.29 -12.16
C ARG A 39 -4.29 9.91 -13.27
N GLN A 40 -4.47 8.61 -13.56
CA GLN A 40 -5.46 8.13 -14.52
C GLN A 40 -6.87 8.32 -13.97
N ASP A 41 -7.05 7.98 -12.70
CA ASP A 41 -8.29 8.23 -11.98
C ASP A 41 -8.64 9.73 -11.91
N ILE A 42 -7.68 10.63 -11.69
CA ILE A 42 -7.90 12.09 -11.72
C ILE A 42 -8.42 12.57 -13.08
N ARG A 43 -8.02 11.91 -14.18
CA ARG A 43 -8.46 12.23 -15.54
C ARG A 43 -9.83 11.65 -15.91
N GLY A 44 -10.48 10.94 -14.98
CA GLY A 44 -11.76 10.28 -15.25
C GLY A 44 -11.64 8.92 -15.93
N GLU A 45 -10.43 8.36 -16.06
CA GLU A 45 -10.28 7.00 -16.58
C GLU A 45 -10.94 5.99 -15.62
N PRO A 46 -11.46 4.86 -16.13
CA PRO A 46 -12.02 3.80 -15.30
C PRO A 46 -10.98 3.11 -14.41
N CYS A 47 -11.42 2.63 -13.24
CA CYS A 47 -10.54 2.01 -12.24
C CYS A 47 -10.82 0.51 -12.05
N VAL A 48 -10.56 -0.29 -13.08
CA VAL A 48 -10.90 -1.73 -13.14
C VAL A 48 -9.99 -2.57 -12.25
N GLY A 49 -8.69 -2.32 -12.28
CA GLY A 49 -7.68 -2.93 -11.43
C GLY A 49 -7.95 -2.71 -9.94
N TRP A 50 -8.51 -1.56 -9.55
CA TRP A 50 -8.94 -1.33 -8.16
C TRP A 50 -10.03 -2.29 -7.71
N LEU A 51 -11.05 -2.53 -8.55
CA LEU A 51 -12.09 -3.50 -8.22
C LEU A 51 -11.56 -4.92 -8.22
N HIS A 52 -10.65 -5.28 -9.14
CA HIS A 52 -10.00 -6.59 -9.12
C HIS A 52 -9.22 -6.81 -7.82
N ILE A 53 -8.45 -5.82 -7.37
CA ILE A 53 -7.77 -5.88 -6.08
C ILE A 53 -8.81 -6.06 -4.97
N PHE A 54 -9.86 -5.23 -4.92
CA PHE A 54 -10.89 -5.30 -3.88
C PHE A 54 -11.60 -6.65 -3.82
N ASP A 55 -11.92 -7.24 -4.96
CA ASP A 55 -12.57 -8.56 -5.06
C ASP A 55 -11.64 -9.68 -4.62
N SER A 56 -10.33 -9.55 -4.86
CA SER A 56 -9.31 -10.52 -4.45
C SER A 56 -8.94 -10.46 -2.96
N LEU A 57 -9.28 -9.37 -2.26
CA LEU A 57 -9.02 -9.25 -0.82
C LEU A 57 -9.98 -10.13 -0.01
N ALA A 58 -9.41 -10.84 0.97
CA ALA A 58 -10.17 -11.51 2.02
C ALA A 58 -11.10 -10.52 2.73
N THR A 59 -12.29 -10.96 3.16
CA THR A 59 -13.33 -10.09 3.75
C THR A 59 -12.84 -9.30 4.96
N THR A 60 -12.00 -9.93 5.77
CA THR A 60 -11.20 -9.31 6.82
C THR A 60 -9.75 -9.68 6.55
N TYR A 61 -8.84 -8.76 6.84
CA TYR A 61 -7.41 -9.07 6.82
C TYR A 61 -6.76 -8.50 8.08
N MET A 62 -5.78 -9.24 8.59
CA MET A 62 -5.10 -8.91 9.84
C MET A 62 -4.26 -7.66 9.63
N VAL A 63 -4.58 -6.59 10.36
CA VAL A 63 -3.74 -5.38 10.44
C VAL A 63 -2.54 -5.66 11.34
N ASN A 64 -2.75 -6.50 12.34
CA ASN A 64 -1.77 -7.13 13.20
C ASN A 64 -2.41 -8.39 13.83
N THR A 65 -1.68 -9.14 14.65
CA THR A 65 -2.17 -10.36 15.35
C THR A 65 -3.38 -10.16 16.27
N LYS A 66 -3.78 -8.91 16.53
CA LYS A 66 -4.83 -8.57 17.50
C LYS A 66 -5.98 -7.77 16.90
N GLN A 67 -5.87 -7.31 15.65
CA GLN A 67 -6.85 -6.41 15.04
C GLN A 67 -7.16 -6.83 13.61
N GLU A 68 -8.38 -7.34 13.45
CA GLU A 68 -8.99 -7.54 12.14
C GLU A 68 -9.62 -6.22 11.67
N GLU A 69 -9.35 -5.84 10.41
CA GLU A 69 -10.04 -4.75 9.75
C GLU A 69 -10.85 -5.31 8.58
N ARG A 70 -12.07 -4.80 8.41
CA ARG A 70 -12.91 -5.11 7.24
C ARG A 70 -12.20 -4.62 5.98
N LYS A 71 -12.17 -5.43 4.93
CA LYS A 71 -11.45 -5.11 3.69
C LYS A 71 -11.78 -3.75 3.11
N LEU A 72 -13.03 -3.31 3.22
CA LEU A 72 -13.46 -2.01 2.71
C LEU A 72 -12.75 -0.87 3.45
N ASN A 73 -12.66 -0.95 4.79
CA ASN A 73 -11.99 0.08 5.59
C ASN A 73 -10.50 0.15 5.28
N GLY A 74 -9.84 -0.99 5.24
CA GLY A 74 -8.45 -1.08 4.86
C GLY A 74 -8.18 -0.58 3.43
N PHE A 75 -9.09 -0.89 2.50
CA PHE A 75 -9.01 -0.48 1.10
C PHE A 75 -9.07 1.03 0.90
N TRP A 76 -10.16 1.66 1.33
CA TRP A 76 -10.34 3.10 1.07
C TRP A 76 -9.28 3.91 1.82
N ARG A 77 -8.96 3.54 3.07
CA ARG A 77 -7.94 4.26 3.86
C ARG A 77 -6.57 4.15 3.25
N THR A 78 -6.18 2.97 2.75
CA THR A 78 -4.91 2.81 2.03
C THR A 78 -4.89 3.65 0.77
N LEU A 79 -6.01 3.72 0.05
CA LEU A 79 -6.12 4.51 -1.16
C LEU A 79 -6.05 6.03 -0.89
N ILE A 80 -6.60 6.56 0.21
CA ILE A 80 -6.78 8.03 0.34
C ILE A 80 -6.27 8.66 1.64
N ALA A 81 -6.15 7.90 2.74
CA ALA A 81 -5.97 8.48 4.08
C ALA A 81 -4.61 8.13 4.71
N ASN A 82 -4.16 6.89 4.60
CA ASN A 82 -3.02 6.40 5.37
C ASN A 82 -1.66 6.90 4.86
N THR A 83 -1.61 7.55 3.69
CA THR A 83 -0.39 8.16 3.14
C THR A 83 -0.23 9.64 3.45
N ALA A 84 -1.14 10.24 4.23
CA ALA A 84 -1.12 11.67 4.59
C ALA A 84 -0.15 12.04 5.74
N GLY A 85 0.71 11.10 6.17
CA GLY A 85 1.66 11.27 7.27
C GLY A 85 1.03 11.13 8.67
N TYR A 86 1.87 11.17 9.71
CA TYR A 86 1.43 11.23 11.11
C TYR A 86 2.03 12.44 11.86
N PRO A 87 1.19 13.25 12.57
CA PRO A 87 -0.27 13.23 12.44
C PRO A 87 -0.67 13.52 10.98
N PRO A 88 -1.86 13.11 10.50
CA PRO A 88 -2.28 13.40 9.13
C PRO A 88 -2.23 14.90 8.90
N GLN A 89 -1.21 15.39 8.18
CA GLN A 89 -1.01 16.83 7.99
C GLN A 89 -1.87 17.36 6.85
N LEU A 90 -2.23 16.46 5.93
CA LEU A 90 -2.98 16.76 4.73
C LEU A 90 -4.47 16.41 4.84
N LEU A 91 -4.92 15.83 5.96
CA LEU A 91 -6.33 15.50 6.18
C LEU A 91 -6.93 16.44 7.23
N PRO A 92 -8.22 16.83 7.08
CA PRO A 92 -8.99 17.37 8.19
C PRO A 92 -8.90 16.43 9.41
N LYS A 93 -9.02 16.98 10.63
CA LYS A 93 -8.98 16.15 11.85
C LYS A 93 -10.09 15.09 11.82
N GLY A 94 -9.68 13.81 11.82
CA GLY A 94 -10.57 12.66 11.65
C GLY A 94 -10.58 12.16 10.20
N SER A 95 -10.45 10.86 9.98
CA SER A 95 -10.46 10.24 8.63
C SER A 95 -11.88 10.04 8.05
N HIS A 96 -12.90 10.10 8.92
CA HIS A 96 -14.31 9.98 8.58
C HIS A 96 -14.85 10.93 7.48
N PRO A 97 -14.35 12.18 7.30
CA PRO A 97 -14.86 13.12 6.32
C PRO A 97 -14.51 12.79 4.86
N LEU A 98 -13.54 11.89 4.59
CA LEU A 98 -13.09 11.60 3.22
C LEU A 98 -13.81 10.41 2.58
N GLY A 99 -14.41 9.53 3.36
CA GLY A 99 -15.09 8.35 2.85
C GLY A 99 -16.35 8.66 2.06
N ALA A 100 -17.18 9.59 2.56
CA ALA A 100 -18.37 10.05 1.84
C ALA A 100 -18.05 10.76 0.51
N PRO A 101 -17.09 11.71 0.44
CA PRO A 101 -16.60 12.26 -0.83
C PRO A 101 -15.99 11.21 -1.77
N PHE A 102 -15.18 10.27 -1.23
CA PHE A 102 -14.62 9.17 -2.01
C PHE A 102 -15.74 8.34 -2.66
N ALA A 103 -16.75 7.96 -1.86
CA ALA A 103 -17.90 7.23 -2.36
C ALA A 103 -18.58 8.03 -3.47
N LYS A 104 -18.94 9.30 -3.22
CA LYS A 104 -19.58 10.18 -4.22
C LYS A 104 -18.83 10.21 -5.55
N ARG A 105 -17.51 10.39 -5.52
CA ARG A 105 -16.66 10.42 -6.73
C ARG A 105 -16.58 9.06 -7.43
N PHE A 106 -16.49 7.99 -6.65
CA PHE A 106 -16.50 6.65 -7.21
C PHE A 106 -17.83 6.35 -7.91
N PHE A 107 -18.96 6.71 -7.30
CA PHE A 107 -20.30 6.52 -7.88
C PHE A 107 -20.47 7.19 -9.25
N ILE A 108 -20.07 8.47 -9.40
CA ILE A 108 -20.17 9.16 -10.70
C ILE A 108 -19.40 8.41 -11.79
N LYS A 109 -18.20 7.91 -11.47
CA LYS A 109 -17.39 7.14 -12.43
C LYS A 109 -18.00 5.80 -12.84
N LEU A 110 -18.83 5.21 -11.98
CA LEU A 110 -19.48 3.94 -12.27
C LEU A 110 -20.62 4.09 -13.28
N GLU A 111 -21.17 5.29 -13.44
CA GLU A 111 -22.25 5.60 -14.38
C GLU A 111 -21.72 5.81 -15.82
N ASP A 112 -20.46 6.20 -15.99
CA ASP A 112 -19.85 6.59 -17.28
C ASP A 112 -19.25 5.45 -18.12
N GLY A 113 -19.80 4.24 -18.01
CA GLY A 113 -19.66 3.22 -19.05
C GLY A 113 -18.43 2.31 -18.97
N LEU A 114 -18.65 1.14 -18.37
CA LEU A 114 -17.98 -0.12 -18.70
C LEU A 114 -19.04 -1.24 -18.52
N GLY A 115 -18.94 -2.35 -19.25
CA GLY A 115 -20.01 -3.33 -19.47
C GLY A 115 -20.76 -3.92 -18.25
N ARG A 116 -21.77 -4.78 -18.49
CA ARG A 116 -22.71 -5.25 -17.44
C ARG A 116 -22.06 -5.88 -16.19
N GLU A 117 -20.97 -6.62 -16.36
CA GLU A 117 -20.24 -7.23 -15.24
C GLU A 117 -19.59 -6.18 -14.33
N TRP A 118 -18.98 -5.15 -14.95
CA TRP A 118 -18.43 -4.00 -14.24
C TRP A 118 -19.51 -3.31 -13.41
N LEU A 119 -20.66 -3.00 -14.02
CA LEU A 119 -21.77 -2.33 -13.34
C LEU A 119 -22.27 -3.12 -12.11
N SER A 120 -22.24 -4.46 -12.18
CA SER A 120 -22.62 -5.32 -11.05
C SER A 120 -21.63 -5.23 -9.88
N ARG A 121 -20.31 -5.31 -10.16
CA ARG A 121 -19.24 -5.18 -9.16
C ARG A 121 -19.25 -3.79 -8.52
N ALA A 122 -19.34 -2.77 -9.37
CA ALA A 122 -19.51 -1.37 -9.04
C ALA A 122 -20.67 -1.14 -8.06
N LYS A 123 -21.87 -1.64 -8.39
CA LYS A 123 -23.07 -1.55 -7.54
C LYS A 123 -22.91 -2.24 -6.19
N ARG A 124 -22.25 -3.41 -6.13
CA ARG A 124 -21.97 -4.09 -4.84
C ARG A 124 -21.03 -3.28 -3.97
N PHE A 125 -19.96 -2.75 -4.54
CA PHE A 125 -19.01 -1.90 -3.82
C PHE A 125 -19.69 -0.62 -3.31
N ALA A 126 -20.45 0.04 -4.18
CA ALA A 126 -21.33 1.16 -3.85
C ALA A 126 -22.26 0.87 -2.66
N ALA A 127 -22.96 -0.26 -2.66
CA ALA A 127 -23.83 -0.65 -1.55
C ALA A 127 -23.05 -0.87 -0.23
N MET A 128 -21.82 -1.37 -0.30
CA MET A 128 -20.97 -1.49 0.89
C MET A 128 -20.52 -0.13 1.42
N LEU A 129 -20.25 0.84 0.54
CA LEU A 129 -19.93 2.22 0.92
C LEU A 129 -21.13 2.91 1.58
N ASP A 130 -22.33 2.76 1.01
CA ASP A 130 -23.59 3.27 1.59
C ASP A 130 -23.88 2.66 2.98
N GLY A 131 -23.39 1.45 3.25
CA GLY A 131 -23.47 0.80 4.57
C GLY A 131 -22.50 1.35 5.63
N ILE A 132 -21.49 2.15 5.23
CA ILE A 132 -20.54 2.82 6.13
C ILE A 132 -20.87 4.31 6.26
N TRP A 133 -21.24 4.95 5.15
CA TRP A 133 -21.69 6.34 5.11
C TRP A 133 -23.05 6.38 4.44
N ASP A 134 -24.05 6.90 5.15
CA ASP A 134 -25.38 7.03 4.58
C ASP A 134 -25.39 7.91 3.31
N ARG A 135 -26.44 7.73 2.51
CA ARG A 135 -26.64 8.41 1.22
C ARG A 135 -26.64 9.92 1.36
N GLU A 136 -27.21 10.45 2.44
CA GLU A 136 -27.34 11.88 2.70
C GLU A 136 -25.97 12.51 2.93
N ALA A 137 -25.12 11.89 3.75
CA ALA A 137 -23.74 12.30 3.97
C ALA A 137 -22.91 12.27 2.68
N ARG A 138 -23.12 11.26 1.83
CA ARG A 138 -22.48 11.17 0.50
C ARG A 138 -22.93 12.30 -0.43
N GLU A 139 -24.22 12.59 -0.49
CA GLU A 139 -24.77 13.63 -1.37
C GLU A 139 -24.36 15.04 -0.90
N ALA A 140 -24.31 15.26 0.42
CA ALA A 140 -23.85 16.51 1.04
C ALA A 140 -22.32 16.72 0.97
N ALA A 141 -21.54 15.68 0.69
CA ALA A 141 -20.08 15.76 0.65
C ALA A 141 -19.56 16.72 -0.44
N SER A 142 -18.61 17.60 -0.05
CA SER A 142 -17.93 18.50 -0.97
C SER A 142 -16.92 17.74 -1.83
N TRP A 143 -16.91 18.05 -3.13
CA TRP A 143 -15.92 17.58 -4.10
C TRP A 143 -14.50 18.04 -3.75
N THR A 144 -14.36 19.31 -3.35
CA THR A 144 -13.06 19.94 -3.10
C THR A 144 -12.35 19.38 -1.86
N ALA A 145 -13.10 18.86 -0.89
CA ALA A 145 -12.56 18.23 0.31
C ALA A 145 -11.78 16.94 0.00
N PHE A 146 -12.05 16.31 -1.15
CA PHE A 146 -11.37 15.10 -1.59
C PHE A 146 -10.16 15.39 -2.48
N ASP A 147 -10.24 16.41 -3.33
CA ASP A 147 -9.23 16.63 -4.37
C ASP A 147 -7.89 17.10 -3.81
N GLU A 148 -7.88 17.92 -2.75
CA GLU A 148 -6.63 18.42 -2.17
C GLU A 148 -5.70 17.30 -1.66
N PRO A 149 -6.10 16.40 -0.73
CA PRO A 149 -5.24 15.31 -0.28
C PRO A 149 -4.87 14.33 -1.39
N TYR A 150 -5.80 14.12 -2.31
CA TYR A 150 -5.68 13.12 -3.36
C TYR A 150 -4.64 13.53 -4.42
N VAL A 151 -4.56 14.83 -4.74
CA VAL A 151 -3.55 15.39 -5.66
C VAL A 151 -2.13 15.28 -5.12
N PHE A 152 -1.93 15.35 -3.79
CA PHE A 152 -0.59 15.17 -3.20
C PHE A 152 -0.05 13.74 -3.35
N CYS A 153 -0.94 12.78 -3.53
CA CYS A 153 -0.58 11.38 -3.75
C CYS A 153 -0.74 10.95 -5.23
N ARG A 154 -0.82 11.89 -6.17
CA ARG A 154 -1.16 11.60 -7.58
C ARG A 154 -0.23 10.62 -8.29
N CYS A 155 1.02 10.52 -7.84
CA CYS A 155 2.05 9.64 -8.40
C CYS A 155 2.16 8.31 -7.64
N LEU A 156 1.08 7.90 -6.96
CA LEU A 156 1.01 6.61 -6.29
C LEU A 156 -0.03 5.70 -6.96
N ARG A 157 0.14 4.40 -6.77
CA ARG A 157 -0.73 3.35 -7.29
C ARG A 157 -0.96 2.28 -6.22
N LEU A 158 -2.19 1.78 -6.17
CA LEU A 158 -2.58 0.67 -5.29
C LEU A 158 -1.98 -0.63 -5.79
N PHE A 159 -1.56 -1.51 -4.89
CA PHE A 159 -1.16 -2.87 -5.24
C PHE A 159 -1.57 -3.85 -4.15
N ARG A 160 -1.58 -5.14 -4.52
CA ARG A 160 -1.75 -6.27 -3.62
C ARG A 160 -0.60 -7.24 -3.82
N THR A 161 -0.11 -7.79 -2.72
CA THR A 161 0.91 -8.84 -2.74
C THR A 161 0.29 -10.24 -2.79
N ASP A 162 1.09 -11.29 -2.97
CA ASP A 162 0.62 -12.68 -3.04
C ASP A 162 -0.13 -13.14 -1.78
N LYS A 163 0.48 -12.92 -0.60
CA LYS A 163 -0.10 -13.17 0.73
C LYS A 163 -1.28 -12.22 1.03
N GLY A 164 -1.55 -11.25 0.17
CA GLY A 164 -2.73 -10.39 0.24
C GLY A 164 -2.55 -9.08 1.00
N TYR A 165 -1.31 -8.65 1.27
CA TYR A 165 -1.08 -7.32 1.81
C TYR A 165 -1.53 -6.26 0.80
N LEU A 166 -2.18 -5.22 1.32
CA LEU A 166 -2.61 -4.08 0.53
C LEU A 166 -1.64 -2.92 0.74
N GLY A 167 -1.14 -2.35 -0.37
CA GLY A 167 -0.18 -1.25 -0.30
C GLY A 167 -0.46 -0.12 -1.29
N LEU A 168 0.22 1.00 -1.03
CA LEU A 168 0.21 2.17 -1.91
C LEU A 168 1.66 2.66 -2.11
N GLY A 169 2.17 2.51 -3.33
CA GLY A 169 3.56 2.80 -3.69
C GLY A 169 3.69 3.62 -4.96
N THR A 170 4.93 3.83 -5.42
CA THR A 170 5.27 4.56 -6.67
C THR A 170 4.54 4.01 -7.90
N GLU A 171 4.24 4.83 -8.91
CA GLU A 171 3.63 4.34 -10.16
C GLU A 171 4.51 3.38 -10.99
N CYS A 172 5.82 3.33 -10.69
CA CYS A 172 6.77 2.48 -11.40
C CYS A 172 6.71 1.01 -10.96
N LEU A 173 6.02 0.70 -9.86
CA LEU A 173 5.88 -0.68 -9.39
C LEU A 173 5.04 -1.53 -10.34
N GLY A 174 5.31 -2.83 -10.36
CA GLY A 174 4.61 -3.82 -11.15
C GLY A 174 4.57 -5.20 -10.50
N PRO A 175 3.80 -6.15 -11.07
CA PRO A 175 3.86 -7.54 -10.65
C PRO A 175 5.27 -8.13 -10.77
N GLY A 176 5.69 -8.89 -9.76
CA GLY A 176 7.04 -9.46 -9.65
C GLY A 176 8.08 -8.54 -9.00
N ASP A 177 7.70 -7.33 -8.60
CA ASP A 177 8.49 -6.54 -7.64
C ASP A 177 8.29 -7.10 -6.22
N GLU A 178 9.31 -7.00 -5.39
CA GLU A 178 9.35 -7.53 -4.04
C GLU A 178 9.18 -6.42 -3.00
N VAL A 179 8.47 -6.70 -1.91
CA VAL A 179 8.35 -5.78 -0.78
C VAL A 179 9.27 -6.20 0.35
N TRP A 180 10.11 -5.28 0.81
CA TRP A 180 11.15 -5.53 1.80
C TRP A 180 11.03 -4.62 3.02
N ILE A 181 11.29 -5.18 4.21
CA ILE A 181 11.63 -4.38 5.39
C ILE A 181 13.14 -4.27 5.47
N VAL A 182 13.64 -3.04 5.44
CA VAL A 182 15.07 -2.75 5.52
C VAL A 182 15.33 -1.98 6.81
N PRO A 183 16.14 -2.52 7.75
CA PRO A 183 16.55 -1.82 8.98
C PRO A 183 17.04 -0.40 8.70
N GLY A 184 16.53 0.56 9.48
CA GLY A 184 16.77 2.00 9.31
C GLY A 184 15.85 2.69 8.30
N SER A 185 15.08 1.96 7.48
CA SER A 185 14.09 2.56 6.59
C SER A 185 12.77 2.82 7.32
N ARG A 186 12.24 4.04 7.19
CA ARG A 186 10.94 4.42 7.79
C ARG A 186 9.75 3.72 7.16
N VAL A 187 9.89 3.26 5.92
CA VAL A 187 8.83 2.64 5.13
C VAL A 187 9.36 1.34 4.50
N PRO A 188 8.51 0.34 4.19
CA PRO A 188 8.94 -0.77 3.35
C PRO A 188 9.43 -0.26 1.99
N LEU A 189 10.41 -0.96 1.43
CA LEU A 189 10.98 -0.66 0.13
C LEU A 189 10.47 -1.67 -0.89
N ILE A 190 10.12 -1.19 -2.07
CA ILE A 190 9.84 -2.01 -3.24
C ILE A 190 11.14 -2.17 -3.99
N LEU A 191 11.57 -3.41 -4.16
CA LEU A 191 12.80 -3.79 -4.82
C LEU A 191 12.49 -4.64 -6.04
N TRP A 192 13.24 -4.42 -7.12
CA TRP A 192 13.19 -5.28 -8.28
C TRP A 192 14.42 -6.16 -8.31
N ARG A 193 14.23 -7.48 -8.23
CA ARG A 193 15.30 -8.46 -8.30
C ARG A 193 15.88 -8.55 -9.70
N LEU A 194 17.19 -8.27 -9.81
CA LEU A 194 17.91 -8.36 -11.06
C LEU A 194 18.26 -9.82 -11.35
N LYS A 195 17.94 -10.28 -12.55
CA LYS A 195 18.36 -11.60 -13.02
C LYS A 195 19.89 -11.64 -13.08
N GLY A 196 20.47 -12.59 -12.36
CA GLY A 196 21.92 -12.76 -12.24
C GLY A 196 22.31 -14.22 -12.13
N ASP A 197 23.61 -14.49 -12.28
CA ASP A 197 24.19 -15.81 -12.10
C ASP A 197 23.95 -16.29 -10.64
N SER A 198 23.56 -17.56 -10.47
CA SER A 198 23.11 -18.16 -9.19
C SER A 198 24.16 -18.09 -8.07
N SER A 199 25.37 -17.69 -8.41
CA SER A 199 26.56 -17.53 -7.58
C SER A 199 26.71 -16.11 -6.98
N SER A 200 25.86 -15.15 -7.36
CA SER A 200 25.91 -13.77 -6.86
C SER A 200 24.68 -13.41 -6.01
N PRO A 201 24.85 -13.03 -4.72
CA PRO A 201 23.73 -12.77 -3.81
C PRO A 201 22.87 -11.59 -4.26
N GLY A 202 21.60 -11.62 -3.83
CA GLY A 202 20.46 -10.78 -4.23
C GLY A 202 20.79 -9.36 -4.67
N ARG A 203 21.03 -9.19 -5.97
CA ARG A 203 21.17 -7.88 -6.62
C ARG A 203 19.79 -7.32 -6.90
N HIS A 204 19.53 -6.13 -6.39
CA HIS A 204 18.24 -5.48 -6.50
C HIS A 204 18.41 -4.05 -6.99
N ARG A 205 17.38 -3.54 -7.66
CA ARG A 205 17.22 -2.11 -7.91
C ARG A 205 16.11 -1.58 -7.02
N LEU A 206 16.35 -0.44 -6.38
CA LEU A 206 15.29 0.26 -5.66
C LEU A 206 14.23 0.79 -6.64
N VAL A 207 12.99 0.34 -6.50
CA VAL A 207 11.85 0.86 -7.26
C VAL A 207 11.25 2.07 -6.53
N GLY A 208 11.10 1.99 -5.20
CA GLY A 208 10.64 3.10 -4.37
C GLY A 208 10.26 2.70 -2.95
N GLY A 209 9.82 3.65 -2.14
CA GLY A 209 9.18 3.37 -0.84
C GLY A 209 7.68 3.15 -1.00
N THR A 210 7.07 2.44 -0.04
CA THR A 210 5.62 2.19 -0.05
C THR A 210 4.99 2.32 1.32
N TYR A 211 3.70 2.67 1.36
CA TYR A 211 2.86 2.31 2.50
C TYR A 211 2.42 0.86 2.33
N LEU A 212 2.48 0.05 3.38
CA LEU A 212 1.94 -1.30 3.38
C LEU A 212 1.06 -1.48 4.62
N HIS A 213 -0.21 -1.79 4.39
CA HIS A 213 -1.20 -1.88 5.45
C HIS A 213 -0.84 -2.97 6.45
N GLY A 214 -0.87 -2.64 7.74
CA GLY A 214 -0.53 -3.55 8.84
C GLY A 214 0.97 -3.75 9.10
N VAL A 215 1.86 -3.27 8.22
CA VAL A 215 3.31 -3.42 8.37
C VAL A 215 3.99 -2.17 8.93
N MET A 216 3.38 -1.01 8.73
CA MET A 216 3.87 0.25 9.28
C MET A 216 4.00 0.20 10.81
N GLU A 217 4.76 1.13 11.38
CA GLU A 217 4.99 1.21 12.84
C GLU A 217 5.65 -0.06 13.45
N GLY A 218 6.41 -0.78 12.64
CA GLY A 218 7.13 -1.99 13.05
C GLY A 218 6.24 -3.22 13.09
N GLY A 219 5.01 -3.18 12.56
CA GLY A 219 4.09 -4.31 12.56
C GLY A 219 4.70 -5.58 11.96
N GLY A 220 5.49 -5.46 10.89
CA GLY A 220 6.15 -6.62 10.25
C GLY A 220 7.36 -7.19 10.99
N VAL A 221 7.81 -6.58 12.09
CA VAL A 221 8.99 -7.02 12.87
C VAL A 221 8.73 -7.04 14.38
N SER A 222 7.53 -6.68 14.80
CA SER A 222 7.14 -6.61 16.21
C SER A 222 6.89 -8.02 16.74
N PRO A 223 7.47 -8.42 17.88
CA PRO A 223 7.24 -9.75 18.46
C PRO A 223 5.77 -10.03 18.73
N SER A 224 5.00 -8.99 19.06
CA SER A 224 3.56 -9.14 19.28
C SER A 224 2.80 -9.56 18.03
N VAL A 225 3.34 -9.29 16.84
CA VAL A 225 2.73 -9.54 15.53
C VAL A 225 3.36 -10.74 14.83
N THR A 226 4.69 -10.85 14.84
CA THR A 226 5.40 -11.94 14.17
C THR A 226 5.51 -13.19 15.03
N GLY A 227 5.40 -13.05 16.36
CA GLY A 227 5.73 -14.10 17.32
C GLY A 227 7.23 -14.32 17.49
N LEU A 228 8.07 -13.58 16.77
CA LEU A 228 9.53 -13.72 16.74
C LEU A 228 10.20 -12.73 17.68
N THR A 229 11.30 -13.12 18.34
CA THR A 229 12.17 -12.20 19.07
C THR A 229 12.95 -11.29 18.12
N ALA A 230 13.56 -10.24 18.65
CA ALA A 230 14.41 -9.35 17.83
C ALA A 230 15.58 -10.12 17.21
N GLU A 231 16.17 -11.06 17.96
CA GLU A 231 17.28 -11.90 17.50
C GLU A 231 16.85 -12.86 16.38
N GLU A 232 15.64 -13.44 16.48
CA GLU A 232 15.08 -14.30 15.43
C GLU A 232 14.79 -13.51 14.16
N VAL A 233 14.24 -12.29 14.31
CA VAL A 233 14.03 -11.36 13.19
C VAL A 233 15.36 -10.99 12.54
N GLU A 234 16.39 -10.64 13.31
CA GLU A 234 17.73 -10.34 12.79
C GLU A 234 18.39 -11.55 12.12
N ALA A 235 18.23 -12.75 12.68
CA ALA A 235 18.75 -13.98 12.10
C ALA A 235 18.05 -14.36 10.78
N SER A 236 16.79 -13.96 10.59
CA SER A 236 16.04 -14.18 9.35
C SER A 236 16.42 -13.21 8.21
N MET A 237 17.21 -12.17 8.49
CA MET A 237 17.52 -11.16 7.48
C MET A 237 18.47 -11.68 6.41
N GLU A 238 18.12 -11.44 5.16
CA GLU A 238 18.90 -11.80 3.99
C GLU A 238 19.78 -10.65 3.52
N PRO A 239 20.99 -10.93 2.99
CA PRO A 239 21.83 -9.91 2.38
C PRO A 239 21.21 -9.42 1.07
N LEU A 240 21.19 -8.09 0.89
CA LEU A 240 20.71 -7.43 -0.31
C LEU A 240 21.74 -6.42 -0.81
N VAL A 241 21.94 -6.38 -2.13
CA VAL A 241 22.85 -5.43 -2.78
C VAL A 241 22.04 -4.53 -3.69
N LEU A 242 21.96 -3.24 -3.35
CA LEU A 242 21.31 -2.24 -4.20
C LEU A 242 22.30 -1.69 -5.23
N LEU A 243 21.91 -1.73 -6.50
CA LEU A 243 22.62 -1.17 -7.66
C LEU A 243 21.96 0.09 -8.21
#